data_AF-A0A0D6EUZ7-F1
#
_entry.id   AF-A0A0D6EUZ7-F1
#
_cell.length_a   1.000
_cell.length_b   1.000
_cell.length_c   1.000
_cell.angle_alpha   90.00
_cell.angle_beta   90.00
_cell.angle_gamma   90.00
#
_symmetry.space_group_name_H-M   'P 1'
#
loop_
_entity.id
_entity.type
_entity.pdbx_description
1 polymer ?
#
loop_
_entity_poly.entity_id
_entity_poly.type
_entity_poly.pdbx_seq_one_letter_code
_entity_poly.pdbx_strand_id
1 'polypeptide(L)'
;MVNFEYNFELLKATRLSKKVSAQSIAVDLCLAERQIISIEENSAQYFPSKSLKYASLKKYILALGLKNEDVIFNFNEVDPIPSLLKKE
;
A
#
# COMPACT_ATOMS: atom_id res chain seq x y z
N MET A 1 -4.32 7.68 -13.76
CA MET A 1 -4.52 7.52 -12.30
C MET A 1 -3.90 8.73 -11.63
N VAL A 2 -4.63 9.37 -10.70
CA VAL A 2 -4.11 10.46 -9.88
C VAL A 2 -2.93 9.94 -9.04
N ASN A 3 -1.94 10.78 -8.73
CA ASN A 3 -0.87 10.38 -7.82
C ASN A 3 -1.47 10.11 -6.44
N PHE A 4 -1.06 9.02 -5.79
CA PHE A 4 -1.47 8.69 -4.44
C PHE A 4 -0.37 9.06 -3.45
N GLU A 5 -0.77 9.61 -2.31
CA GLU A 5 0.13 9.98 -1.22
C GLU A 5 -0.19 9.13 0.00
N TYR A 6 0.85 8.63 0.67
CA TYR A 6 0.67 7.67 1.77
C TYR A 6 1.81 7.71 2.78
N ASN A 7 1.52 7.27 4.00
CA ASN A 7 2.49 7.21 5.09
C ASN A 7 3.38 5.95 5.00
N PHE A 8 4.47 6.05 4.24
CA PHE A 8 5.42 4.95 4.05
C PHE A 8 6.22 4.62 5.33
N GLU A 9 6.47 5.59 6.20
CA GLU A 9 7.16 5.38 7.48
C GLU A 9 6.32 4.51 8.43
N LEU A 10 5.01 4.77 8.50
CA LEU A 10 4.06 3.98 9.29
C LEU A 10 4.06 2.52 8.83
N LEU A 11 4.11 2.26 7.52
CA LEU A 11 4.16 0.89 6.98
C LEU A 11 5.41 0.16 7.47
N LYS A 12 6.58 0.78 7.30
CA LYS A 12 7.87 0.21 7.72
C LYS A 12 7.89 -0.03 9.22
N ALA A 13 7.48 0.96 10.01
CA ALA A 13 7.42 0.84 11.47
C ALA A 13 6.47 -0.28 11.91
N THR A 14 5.30 -0.41 11.28
CA THR A 14 4.32 -1.45 11.59
C THR A 14 4.83 -2.84 11.24
N ARG A 15 5.51 -3.01 10.10
CA ARG A 15 6.12 -4.30 9.75
C ARG A 15 7.19 -4.71 10.76
N LEU A 16 8.08 -3.77 11.11
CA LEU A 16 9.16 -4.01 12.06
C LEU A 16 8.63 -4.31 13.47
N SER A 17 7.59 -3.61 13.94
CA SER A 17 6.98 -3.86 15.25
C SER A 17 6.33 -5.24 15.34
N LYS A 18 5.77 -5.73 14.23
CA LYS A 18 5.24 -7.10 14.09
C LYS A 18 6.33 -8.17 13.91
N LYS A 19 7.61 -7.77 13.82
CA LYS A 19 8.76 -8.66 13.58
C LYS A 19 8.65 -9.48 12.29
N VAL A 20 8.01 -8.91 11.27
CA VAL A 20 7.83 -9.53 9.95
C VAL A 20 8.96 -9.07 9.02
N SER A 21 9.60 -9.99 8.30
CA SER A 21 10.63 -9.61 7.32
C SER A 21 9.98 -9.09 6.04
N ALA A 22 10.68 -8.25 5.29
CA ALA A 22 10.17 -7.77 3.99
C ALA A 22 10.00 -8.94 3.02
N GLN A 23 10.91 -9.92 3.05
CA GLN A 23 10.81 -11.13 2.24
C GLN A 23 9.59 -11.99 2.60
N SER A 24 9.30 -12.23 3.89
CA SER A 24 8.20 -13.12 4.27
C SER A 24 6.85 -12.57 3.83
N ILE A 25 6.59 -11.28 4.09
CA ILE A 25 5.33 -10.64 3.66
C ILE A 25 5.26 -10.49 2.14
N ALA A 26 6.40 -10.31 1.46
CA ALA A 26 6.41 -10.28 -0.01
C ALA A 26 5.93 -11.62 -0.59
N VAL A 27 6.39 -12.74 -0.04
CA VAL A 27 5.94 -14.09 -0.44
C VAL A 27 4.43 -14.23 -0.27
N ASP A 28 3.89 -13.87 0.90
CA ASP A 28 2.46 -13.95 1.18
C ASP A 28 1.62 -13.10 0.21
N LEU A 29 2.17 -11.99 -0.29
CA LEU A 29 1.51 -11.07 -1.21
C LEU A 29 1.79 -11.36 -2.68
N CYS A 30 2.55 -12.41 -2.99
CA CYS A 30 3.04 -12.71 -4.34
C CYS A 30 3.78 -11.51 -4.97
N LEU A 31 4.59 -10.82 -4.16
CA LEU A 31 5.46 -9.71 -4.53
C LEU A 31 6.93 -10.10 -4.36
N ALA A 32 7.82 -9.30 -4.93
CA ALA A 32 9.24 -9.40 -4.63
C ALA A 32 9.59 -8.55 -3.40
N GLU A 33 10.59 -8.96 -2.62
CA GLU A 33 11.06 -8.19 -1.45
C GLU A 33 11.39 -6.73 -1.80
N ARG A 34 12.07 -6.51 -2.94
CA ARG A 34 12.38 -5.17 -3.47
C ARG A 34 11.15 -4.28 -3.70
N GLN A 35 9.99 -4.87 -3.98
CA GLN A 35 8.73 -4.14 -4.13
C GLN A 35 8.16 -3.70 -2.78
N ILE A 36 8.32 -4.50 -1.72
CA ILE A 36 7.98 -4.08 -0.36
C ILE A 36 8.89 -2.94 0.08
N ILE A 37 10.19 -3.08 -0.12
CA ILE A 37 11.17 -2.03 0.21
C ILE A 37 10.87 -0.74 -0.55
N SER A 38 10.59 -0.81 -1.86
CA SER A 38 10.27 0.40 -2.62
C SER A 38 8.96 1.07 -2.18
N ILE A 39 7.98 0.31 -1.68
CA ILE A 39 6.80 0.89 -1.02
C ILE A 39 7.18 1.62 0.27
N GLU A 40 8.02 1.03 1.11
CA GLU A 40 8.48 1.61 2.38
C GLU A 40 9.41 2.83 2.23
N GLU A 41 10.01 3.00 1.05
CA GLU A 41 10.88 4.14 0.72
C GLU A 41 10.18 5.17 -0.17
N ASN A 42 8.89 5.00 -0.43
CA ASN A 42 8.12 5.79 -1.39
C ASN A 42 8.74 5.85 -2.81
N SER A 43 9.47 4.82 -3.19
CA SER A 43 10.09 4.70 -4.51
C SER A 43 9.14 4.07 -5.52
N ALA A 44 9.14 4.56 -6.77
CA ALA A 44 8.39 3.95 -7.86
C ALA A 44 9.12 2.77 -8.51
N GLN A 45 10.34 2.46 -8.06
CA GLN A 45 11.16 1.39 -8.62
C GLN A 45 10.52 0.01 -8.43
N TYR A 46 10.84 -0.89 -9.36
CA TYR A 46 10.39 -2.29 -9.38
C TYR A 46 8.89 -2.51 -9.60
N PHE A 47 8.16 -1.46 -9.95
CA PHE A 47 6.80 -1.54 -10.46
C PHE A 47 6.75 -1.10 -11.93
N PRO A 48 6.09 -1.86 -12.82
CA PRO A 48 5.91 -1.49 -14.23
C PRO A 48 4.92 -0.33 -14.40
N SER A 49 4.07 -0.06 -13.39
CA SER A 49 3.09 1.03 -13.44
C SER A 49 2.70 1.51 -12.04
N LYS A 50 2.25 2.77 -11.97
CA LYS A 50 1.70 3.36 -10.73
C LYS A 50 0.47 2.60 -10.23
N SER A 51 -0.40 2.14 -11.14
CA SER A 51 -1.58 1.36 -10.76
C SER A 51 -1.22 0.03 -10.10
N LEU A 52 -0.19 -0.66 -10.59
CA LEU A 52 0.27 -1.90 -9.97
C LEU A 52 0.93 -1.64 -8.61
N LYS A 53 1.70 -0.55 -8.47
CA LYS A 53 2.22 -0.10 -7.18
C LYS A 53 1.07 0.17 -6.20
N TYR A 54 0.03 0.88 -6.64
CA TYR A 54 -1.13 1.19 -5.80
C TYR A 54 -1.90 -0.05 -5.34
N ALA A 55 -2.16 -0.99 -6.26
CA ALA A 55 -2.81 -2.25 -5.92
C ALA A 55 -1.99 -3.07 -4.91
N SER A 56 -0.66 -3.07 -5.08
CA SER A 56 0.27 -3.75 -4.18
C SER A 56 0.33 -3.07 -2.81
N LEU A 57 0.32 -1.73 -2.77
CA LEU A 57 0.24 -0.93 -1.55
C LEU A 57 -1.01 -1.27 -0.75
N LYS A 58 -2.20 -1.30 -1.37
CA LYS A 58 -3.45 -1.66 -0.68
C LYS A 58 -3.39 -3.06 -0.07
N LYS A 59 -2.85 -4.03 -0.81
CA LYS A 59 -2.63 -5.39 -0.28
C LYS A 59 -1.68 -5.40 0.91
N TYR A 60 -0.60 -4.62 0.83
CA TYR A 60 0.39 -4.52 1.89
C TYR A 60 -0.17 -3.88 3.17
N ILE A 61 -0.95 -2.81 3.03
CA ILE A 61 -1.67 -2.16 4.15
C ILE A 61 -2.56 -3.18 4.87
N LEU A 62 -3.37 -3.92 4.11
CA LEU A 62 -4.27 -4.93 4.67
C LEU A 62 -3.51 -6.08 5.36
N ALA A 63 -2.39 -6.53 4.78
CA ALA A 63 -1.53 -7.56 5.38
C ALA A 63 -0.90 -7.13 6.71
N LEU A 64 -0.63 -5.83 6.87
CA LEU A 64 -0.19 -5.25 8.13
C LEU A 64 -1.35 -5.06 9.13
N GLY A 65 -2.60 -5.30 8.73
CA GLY A 65 -3.79 -5.10 9.56
C GLY A 65 -4.16 -3.63 9.73
N LEU A 66 -3.75 -2.78 8.80
CA LEU A 66 -4.09 -1.35 8.76
C LEU A 66 -5.29 -1.14 7.81
N LYS A 67 -5.96 0.01 7.93
CA LYS A 67 -6.97 0.43 6.94
C LYS A 67 -6.34 1.33 5.89
N ASN A 68 -6.81 1.22 4.65
CA ASN A 68 -6.31 2.04 3.54
C ASN A 68 -6.50 3.55 3.80
N GLU A 69 -7.62 3.92 4.39
CA GLU A 69 -7.98 5.30 4.74
C GLU A 69 -7.05 5.90 5.79
N ASP A 70 -6.48 5.08 6.68
CA ASP A 70 -5.57 5.55 7.74
C ASP A 70 -4.13 5.76 7.21
N VAL A 71 -3.81 5.19 6.04
CA VAL A 71 -2.45 5.20 5.47
C VAL A 71 -2.35 6.07 4.22
N ILE A 72 -3.38 6.09 3.37
CA ILE A 72 -3.40 6.80 2.08
C ILE A 72 -4.14 8.13 2.28
N PHE A 73 -3.41 9.24 2.25
CA PHE A 73 -3.94 10.56 2.61
C PHE A 73 -5.04 11.05 1.66
N ASN A 74 -4.93 10.74 0.37
CA ASN A 74 -5.91 11.10 -0.64
C ASN A 74 -6.74 9.90 -1.11
N PHE A 75 -7.04 8.96 -0.21
CA PHE A 75 -7.73 7.71 -0.54
C PHE A 75 -9.03 7.94 -1.33
N ASN A 76 -9.89 8.84 -0.86
CA ASN A 76 -11.20 9.11 -1.48
C ASN A 76 -11.11 9.76 -2.87
N GLU A 77 -9.98 10.38 -3.22
CA GLU A 77 -9.74 10.96 -4.54
C GLU A 77 -9.26 9.89 -5.53
N VAL A 78 -8.40 8.99 -5.05
CA VAL A 78 -7.76 7.95 -5.87
C VAL A 78 -8.67 6.73 -6.03
N ASP A 79 -9.45 6.41 -5.01
CA ASP A 79 -10.39 5.29 -4.95
C ASP A 79 -11.76 5.80 -4.47
N PRO A 80 -12.45 6.62 -5.30
CA PRO A 80 -13.73 7.19 -4.92
C PRO A 80 -14.77 6.09 -4.72
N ILE A 81 -15.55 6.21 -3.64
CA ILE A 81 -16.72 5.36 -3.43
C ILE A 81 -17.60 5.44 -4.70
N PRO A 82 -17.88 4.29 -5.36
CA PRO A 82 -18.77 4.27 -6.51
C PRO A 82 -20.05 5.03 -6.18
N SER A 83 -20.50 5.91 -7.08
CA SER A 83 -21.70 6.73 -6.88
C SER A 83 -22.91 5.89 -6.46
N LEU A 84 -22.98 4.65 -6.96
CA LEU A 84 -24.01 3.64 -6.65
C LEU A 84 -24.01 3.13 -5.21
N LEU A 85 -22.95 3.37 -4.44
CA LEU A 85 -22.80 2.96 -3.04
C LEU A 85 -22.88 4.13 -2.06
N LYS A 86 -23.07 5.35 -2.57
CA LYS A 86 -23.35 6.51 -1.72
C LYS A 86 -24.81 6.39 -1.27
N LYS A 87 -25.05 6.27 0.03
CA LYS A 87 -26.41 6.35 0.58
C LYS A 87 -26.92 7.78 0.36
N GLU A 88 -28.11 7.90 -0.23
CA GLU A 88 -28.85 9.17 -0.36
C GLU A 88 -29.17 9.78 1.01
#